data_AF-A0A3D1XTI0-F1
#
_entry.id   AF-A0A3D1XTI0-F1
#
_cell.length_a   1.000
_cell.length_b   1.000
_cell.length_c   1.000
_cell.angle_alpha   90.00
_cell.angle_beta   90.00
_cell.angle_gamma   90.00
#
_symmetry.space_group_name_H-M   'P 1'
#
loop_
_entity.id
_entity.type
_entity.pdbx_description
1 polymer ?
#
loop_
_entity_poly.entity_id
_entity_poly.type
_entity_poly.pdbx_seq_one_letter_code
_entity_poly.pdbx_strand_id
1 'polypeptide(L)'
;MDNKEKIYQPELQVKMGWLSCWKEMLREIIESRELIWRLFVRDFLAKYKQAVLGILWAVIMPVVVVGVFVFMNRAGILNIGETSIPYPAYAILGLTIWQLFASGLSSCSASIVSGGSMVVKINFAKESLVIASLAQSFFDFLIRLFLVILVFLYYRIVPAWTIVLFPFSLVPLILFTLGLGLMFSLLNCIARDTGNMVTIITSFLLFLTPVLYPEKKNALLSAFTKYNPLAS
;
A
#
# COMPACT_ATOMS: atom_id res chain seq x y z
N MET A 1 -28.12 19.27 -14.11
CA MET A 1 -28.48 18.41 -15.25
C MET A 1 -27.74 18.94 -16.46
N ASP A 2 -26.53 18.45 -16.69
CA ASP A 2 -25.84 18.56 -17.98
C ASP A 2 -25.25 17.16 -18.21
N ASN A 3 -26.10 16.29 -18.78
CA ASN A 3 -25.76 14.90 -19.03
C ASN A 3 -24.94 14.84 -20.32
N LYS A 4 -23.64 15.13 -20.20
CA LYS A 4 -22.68 14.84 -21.28
C LYS A 4 -22.59 13.33 -21.40
N GLU A 5 -23.41 12.75 -22.28
CA GLU A 5 -23.23 11.38 -22.73
C GLU A 5 -21.80 11.25 -23.31
N LYS A 6 -20.86 10.72 -22.51
CA LYS A 6 -19.56 10.27 -23.01
C LYS A 6 -19.83 9.06 -23.90
N ILE A 7 -20.03 9.29 -25.19
CA ILE A 7 -20.10 8.24 -26.21
C ILE A 7 -18.73 7.56 -26.23
N TYR A 8 -18.65 6.31 -25.75
CA TYR A 8 -17.43 5.52 -25.73
C TYR A 8 -16.99 5.25 -27.19
N GLN A 9 -15.95 5.96 -27.64
CA GLN A 9 -15.32 5.68 -28.93
C GLN A 9 -14.07 4.83 -28.68
N PRO A 10 -14.12 3.51 -28.95
CA PRO A 10 -12.99 2.60 -28.72
C PRO A 10 -11.73 2.99 -29.52
N GLU A 11 -11.86 3.82 -30.56
CA GLU A 11 -10.77 4.23 -31.45
C GLU A 11 -9.96 5.45 -30.96
N LEU A 12 -10.42 6.20 -29.95
CA LEU A 12 -9.69 7.40 -29.48
C LEU A 12 -8.37 7.05 -28.79
N GLN A 13 -8.34 5.98 -27.99
CA GLN A 13 -7.14 5.57 -27.24
C GLN A 13 -6.01 5.05 -28.15
N VAL A 14 -6.32 4.52 -29.33
CA VAL A 14 -5.34 4.01 -30.30
C VAL A 14 -4.74 5.14 -31.16
N LYS A 15 -5.50 6.22 -31.38
CA LYS A 15 -5.04 7.40 -32.15
C LYS A 15 -4.30 8.44 -31.30
N MET A 16 -4.36 8.35 -29.98
CA MET A 16 -3.73 9.32 -29.09
C MET A 16 -2.31 8.90 -28.70
N GLY A 17 -1.36 9.82 -28.86
CA GLY A 17 0.01 9.61 -28.38
C GLY A 17 0.04 9.35 -26.87
N TRP A 18 1.05 8.61 -26.40
CA TRP A 18 1.14 8.15 -25.00
C TRP A 18 0.93 9.27 -23.95
N LEU A 19 1.45 10.49 -24.20
CA LEU A 19 1.27 11.65 -23.32
C LEU A 19 -0.19 12.13 -23.22
N SER A 20 -0.97 12.00 -24.29
CA SER A 20 -2.38 12.37 -24.30
C SER A 20 -3.21 11.37 -23.49
N CYS A 21 -2.88 10.09 -23.56
CA CYS A 21 -3.52 9.04 -22.77
C CYS A 21 -3.31 9.28 -21.26
N TRP A 22 -2.08 9.64 -20.84
CA TRP A 22 -1.81 10.01 -19.44
C TRP A 22 -2.55 11.27 -19.00
N LYS A 23 -2.68 12.29 -19.86
CA LYS A 23 -3.44 13.51 -19.55
C LYS A 23 -4.94 13.23 -19.41
N GLU A 24 -5.49 12.36 -20.25
CA GLU A 24 -6.89 11.94 -20.16
C GLU A 24 -7.13 11.13 -18.89
N MET A 25 -6.25 10.18 -18.58
CA MET A 25 -6.29 9.40 -17.34
C MET A 25 -6.33 10.32 -16.12
N LEU A 26 -5.41 11.29 -16.04
CA LEU A 26 -5.38 12.27 -14.95
C LEU A 26 -6.64 13.14 -14.91
N ARG A 27 -7.18 13.55 -16.06
CA ARG A 27 -8.42 14.32 -16.13
C ARG A 27 -9.61 13.49 -15.62
N GLU A 28 -9.72 12.24 -16.03
CA GLU A 28 -10.79 11.33 -15.57
C GLU A 28 -10.70 11.07 -14.07
N ILE A 29 -9.50 10.93 -13.52
CA ILE A 29 -9.26 10.81 -12.07
C ILE A 29 -9.72 12.08 -11.34
N ILE A 30 -9.42 13.26 -11.88
CA ILE A 30 -9.83 14.54 -11.27
C ILE A 30 -11.35 14.72 -11.35
N GLU A 31 -11.97 14.41 -12.49
CA GLU A 31 -13.43 14.45 -12.68
C GLU A 31 -14.16 13.45 -11.76
N SER A 32 -13.56 12.29 -11.50
CA SER A 32 -14.12 11.24 -10.66
C SER A 32 -13.76 11.37 -9.17
N ARG A 33 -13.12 12.46 -8.74
CA ARG A 33 -12.70 12.67 -7.34
C ARG A 33 -13.84 12.49 -6.33
N GLU A 34 -15.05 12.97 -6.64
CA GLU A 34 -16.21 12.78 -5.77
C GLU A 34 -16.62 11.31 -5.66
N LEU A 35 -16.55 10.56 -6.76
CA LEU A 35 -16.84 9.13 -6.77
C LEU A 35 -15.80 8.36 -5.96
N ILE A 36 -14.52 8.66 -6.17
CA ILE A 36 -13.40 8.07 -5.42
C ILE A 36 -13.61 8.32 -3.93
N TRP A 37 -13.95 9.55 -3.53
CA TRP A 37 -14.22 9.88 -2.13
C TRP A 37 -15.40 9.10 -1.56
N ARG A 38 -16.51 8.99 -2.30
CA ARG A 38 -17.69 8.22 -1.87
C ARG A 38 -17.39 6.73 -1.73
N LEU A 39 -16.63 6.16 -2.67
CA LEU A 39 -16.20 4.76 -2.63
C LEU A 39 -15.29 4.52 -1.42
N PHE A 40 -14.29 5.38 -1.22
CA PHE A 40 -13.42 5.35 -0.05
C PHE A 40 -14.21 5.39 1.25
N VAL A 41 -15.11 6.37 1.42
CA VAL A 41 -15.93 6.52 2.64
C VAL A 41 -16.82 5.29 2.85
N ARG A 42 -17.46 4.78 1.79
CA ARG A 42 -18.28 3.57 1.85
C ARG A 42 -17.47 2.37 2.30
N ASP A 43 -16.31 2.12 1.68
CA ASP A 43 -15.48 0.94 1.94
C ASP A 43 -14.83 1.02 3.32
N PHE A 44 -14.44 2.23 3.73
CA PHE A 44 -14.00 2.53 5.09
C PHE A 44 -15.11 2.20 6.10
N LEU A 45 -16.30 2.79 5.95
CA LEU A 45 -17.43 2.54 6.86
C LEU A 45 -17.84 1.07 6.88
N ALA A 46 -17.87 0.40 5.73
CA ALA A 46 -18.22 -1.02 5.63
C ALA A 46 -17.24 -1.90 6.42
N LYS A 47 -15.93 -1.66 6.26
CA LYS A 47 -14.87 -2.39 6.97
C LYS A 47 -15.00 -2.29 8.49
N TYR A 48 -15.35 -1.11 9.00
CA TYR A 48 -15.45 -0.88 10.46
C TYR A 48 -16.84 -1.17 11.04
N LYS A 49 -17.92 -1.08 10.25
CA LYS A 49 -19.28 -1.43 10.72
C LYS A 49 -19.51 -2.93 10.80
N GLN A 50 -18.86 -3.73 9.96
CA GLN A 50 -19.07 -5.17 9.91
C GLN A 50 -18.25 -5.96 10.94
N ALA A 51 -17.31 -5.33 11.64
CA ALA A 51 -16.47 -5.99 12.62
C ALA A 51 -17.00 -5.81 14.05
N VAL A 52 -17.08 -6.90 14.82
CA VAL A 52 -17.52 -6.90 16.23
C VAL A 52 -16.68 -5.94 17.11
N LEU A 53 -15.39 -5.82 16.81
CA LEU A 53 -14.46 -4.91 17.50
C LEU A 53 -14.28 -3.57 16.75
N GLY A 54 -14.89 -3.39 15.57
CA GLY A 54 -14.83 -2.15 14.79
C GLY A 54 -13.42 -1.63 14.54
N ILE A 55 -13.20 -0.33 14.83
CA ILE A 55 -11.92 0.37 14.64
C ILE A 55 -10.76 -0.23 15.46
N LEU A 56 -11.07 -0.95 16.54
CA LEU A 56 -10.06 -1.56 17.40
C LEU A 56 -9.23 -2.59 16.65
N TRP A 57 -9.75 -3.25 15.61
CA TRP A 57 -8.98 -4.20 14.79
C TRP A 57 -7.78 -3.57 14.10
N ALA A 58 -7.90 -2.30 13.65
CA ALA A 58 -6.79 -1.58 13.05
C ALA A 58 -5.67 -1.28 14.05
N VAL A 59 -6.00 -1.25 15.35
CA VAL A 59 -5.07 -0.96 16.45
C VAL A 59 -4.47 -2.24 17.06
N ILE A 60 -5.27 -3.30 17.18
CA ILE A 60 -4.86 -4.57 17.79
C ILE A 60 -3.66 -5.17 17.05
N MET A 61 -3.70 -5.23 15.72
CA MET A 61 -2.61 -5.84 14.93
C MET A 61 -1.26 -5.14 15.16
N PRO A 62 -1.15 -3.81 15.01
CA PRO A 62 0.07 -3.08 15.36
C PRO A 62 0.48 -3.21 16.84
N VAL A 63 -0.48 -3.17 17.78
CA VAL A 63 -0.19 -3.32 19.22
C VAL A 63 0.36 -4.70 19.54
N VAL A 64 -0.15 -5.77 18.93
CA VAL A 64 0.36 -7.13 19.08
C VAL A 64 1.78 -7.22 18.55
N VAL A 65 2.06 -6.67 17.35
CA VAL A 65 3.42 -6.63 16.79
C VAL A 65 4.38 -5.92 17.74
N VAL A 66 4.01 -4.75 18.23
CA VAL A 66 4.81 -4.01 19.22
C VAL A 66 4.99 -4.83 20.50
N GLY A 67 3.92 -5.42 21.03
CA GLY A 67 3.95 -6.23 22.26
C GLY A 67 4.87 -7.43 22.14
N VAL A 68 4.88 -8.13 21.00
CA VAL A 68 5.82 -9.22 20.71
C VAL A 68 7.26 -8.72 20.73
N PHE A 69 7.56 -7.57 20.13
CA PHE A 69 8.90 -6.99 20.16
C PHE A 69 9.35 -6.56 21.57
N VAL A 70 8.45 -5.94 22.35
CA VAL A 70 8.72 -5.55 23.74
C VAL A 70 8.98 -6.79 24.60
N PHE A 71 8.19 -7.86 24.40
CA PHE A 71 8.38 -9.13 25.09
C PHE A 71 9.70 -9.79 24.70
N MET A 72 10.04 -9.83 23.40
CA MET A 72 11.27 -10.44 22.89
C MET A 72 12.53 -9.69 23.34
N ASN A 73 12.42 -8.37 23.52
CA ASN A 73 13.44 -7.54 24.14
C ASN A 73 13.59 -7.88 25.64
N ARG A 74 12.48 -7.92 26.40
CA ARG A 74 12.49 -8.25 27.83
C ARG A 74 12.95 -9.69 28.11
N ALA A 75 12.76 -10.61 27.17
CA ALA A 75 13.21 -12.00 27.23
C ALA A 75 14.73 -12.18 26.96
N GLY A 76 15.47 -11.10 26.68
CA GLY A 76 16.93 -11.15 26.48
C GLY A 76 17.37 -11.80 25.16
N ILE A 77 16.43 -12.12 24.26
CA ILE A 77 16.70 -12.71 22.94
C ILE A 77 17.17 -11.62 21.97
N LEU A 78 16.66 -10.40 22.14
CA LEU A 78 17.19 -9.18 21.56
C LEU A 78 18.00 -8.47 22.64
N ASN A 79 19.29 -8.78 22.76
CA ASN A 79 20.19 -7.84 23.42
C ASN A 79 20.03 -6.51 22.68
N ILE A 80 19.43 -5.51 23.33
CA ILE A 80 19.65 -4.10 23.03
C ILE A 80 21.11 -3.80 23.39
N GLY A 81 22.04 -4.54 22.78
CA GLY A 81 23.46 -4.33 22.93
C GLY A 81 23.73 -2.93 22.44
N GLU A 82 24.52 -2.21 23.20
CA GLU A 82 25.04 -0.85 23.00
C GLU A 82 25.42 -0.58 21.53
N THR A 83 24.42 -0.35 20.70
CA THR A 83 24.56 0.04 19.30
C THR A 83 23.59 1.18 19.08
N SER A 84 24.13 2.23 18.47
CA SER A 84 23.62 3.59 18.44
C SER A 84 22.31 3.79 17.67
N ILE A 85 21.64 2.73 17.23
CA ILE A 85 20.30 2.74 16.63
C ILE A 85 19.56 1.44 17.02
N PRO A 86 18.37 1.49 17.66
CA PRO A 86 17.62 0.29 18.01
C PRO A 86 17.17 -0.47 16.74
N TYR A 87 17.81 -1.60 16.44
CA TYR A 87 17.44 -2.50 15.33
C TYR A 87 15.93 -2.82 15.24
N PRO A 88 15.19 -3.04 16.34
CA PRO A 88 13.75 -3.29 16.28
C PRO A 88 12.95 -2.10 15.73
N ALA A 89 13.39 -0.88 16.01
CA ALA A 89 12.75 0.34 15.50
C ALA A 89 12.89 0.44 13.97
N TYR A 90 14.10 0.15 13.45
CA TYR A 90 14.34 0.09 12.00
C TYR A 90 13.48 -0.99 11.33
N ALA A 91 13.43 -2.19 11.91
CA ALA A 91 12.63 -3.30 11.39
C ALA A 91 11.12 -2.99 11.36
N ILE A 92 10.59 -2.33 12.40
CA ILE A 92 9.17 -1.94 12.47
C ILE A 92 8.82 -0.90 11.39
N LEU A 93 9.70 0.07 11.15
CA LEU A 93 9.49 1.06 10.09
C LEU A 93 9.51 0.40 8.72
N GLY A 94 10.52 -0.44 8.45
CA GLY A 94 10.62 -1.21 7.20
C GLY A 94 9.39 -2.09 6.97
N LEU A 95 8.94 -2.81 8.00
CA LEU A 95 7.75 -3.66 7.93
C LEU A 95 6.47 -2.85 7.70
N THR A 96 6.39 -1.64 8.24
CA THR A 96 5.23 -0.75 8.05
C THR A 96 5.13 -0.26 6.61
N ILE A 97 6.26 0.11 5.99
CA ILE A 97 6.34 0.48 4.56
C ILE A 97 6.01 -0.73 3.69
N TRP A 98 6.58 -1.90 4.01
CA TRP A 98 6.27 -3.14 3.31
C TRP A 98 4.78 -3.47 3.34
N GLN A 99 4.16 -3.31 4.51
CA GLN A 99 2.74 -3.61 4.67
C GLN A 99 1.88 -2.67 3.81
N LEU A 100 2.27 -1.41 3.62
CA LEU A 100 1.60 -0.50 2.69
C LEU A 100 1.64 -1.04 1.26
N PHE A 101 2.82 -1.46 0.79
CA PHE A 101 2.97 -2.06 -0.54
C PHE A 101 2.12 -3.33 -0.68
N ALA A 102 2.23 -4.24 0.28
CA ALA A 102 1.58 -5.54 0.21
C ALA A 102 0.05 -5.45 0.30
N SER A 103 -0.45 -4.71 1.29
CA SER A 103 -1.89 -4.52 1.44
C SER A 103 -2.47 -3.68 0.31
N GLY A 104 -1.73 -2.66 -0.16
CA GLY A 104 -2.11 -1.84 -1.31
C GLY A 104 -2.24 -2.66 -2.57
N LEU A 105 -1.22 -3.47 -2.91
CA LEU A 105 -1.22 -4.29 -4.12
C LEU A 105 -2.34 -5.33 -4.11
N SER A 106 -2.52 -6.06 -3.00
CA SER A 106 -3.61 -7.02 -2.85
C SER A 106 -4.99 -6.33 -2.94
N SER A 107 -5.19 -5.19 -2.28
CA SER A 107 -6.46 -4.46 -2.32
C SER A 107 -6.77 -3.92 -3.72
N CYS A 108 -5.78 -3.33 -4.39
CA CYS A 108 -5.89 -2.84 -5.77
C CYS A 108 -6.26 -3.97 -6.73
N SER A 109 -5.60 -5.13 -6.63
CA SER A 109 -5.88 -6.28 -7.50
C SER A 109 -7.30 -6.84 -7.34
N ALA A 110 -7.88 -6.76 -6.13
CA ALA A 110 -9.24 -7.22 -5.86
C ALA A 110 -10.32 -6.14 -6.15
N SER A 111 -9.93 -4.88 -6.30
CA SER A 111 -10.84 -3.73 -6.36
C SER A 111 -11.91 -3.83 -7.46
N ILE A 112 -11.52 -4.16 -8.69
CA ILE A 112 -12.44 -4.28 -9.84
C ILE A 112 -13.42 -5.44 -9.63
N VAL A 113 -12.94 -6.58 -9.15
CA VAL A 113 -13.78 -7.77 -8.88
C VAL A 113 -14.78 -7.48 -7.76
N SER A 114 -14.34 -6.82 -6.69
CA SER A 114 -15.20 -6.44 -5.56
C SER A 114 -16.26 -5.38 -5.94
N GLY A 115 -15.89 -4.45 -6.82
CA GLY A 115 -16.77 -3.41 -7.35
C GLY A 115 -17.62 -3.85 -8.55
N GLY A 116 -17.55 -5.12 -8.97
CA GLY A 116 -18.16 -5.60 -10.22
C GLY A 116 -19.64 -5.28 -10.36
N SER A 117 -20.40 -5.35 -9.26
CA SER A 117 -21.84 -5.00 -9.26
C SER A 117 -22.13 -3.53 -9.57
N MET A 118 -21.19 -2.62 -9.27
CA MET A 118 -21.26 -1.21 -9.65
C MET A 118 -20.79 -0.97 -11.07
N VAL A 119 -19.71 -1.64 -11.48
CA VAL A 119 -19.15 -1.53 -12.85
C VAL A 119 -20.19 -1.89 -13.90
N VAL A 120 -21.08 -2.85 -13.61
CA VAL A 120 -22.16 -3.26 -14.52
C VAL A 120 -23.32 -2.26 -14.55
N LYS A 121 -23.54 -1.49 -13.47
CA LYS A 121 -24.73 -0.62 -13.31
C LYS A 121 -24.47 0.83 -13.66
N ILE A 122 -23.23 1.29 -13.56
CA ILE A 122 -22.86 2.69 -13.72
C ILE A 122 -21.62 2.76 -14.60
N ASN A 123 -21.65 3.60 -15.63
CA ASN A 123 -20.49 3.86 -16.46
C ASN A 123 -19.58 4.88 -15.75
N PHE A 124 -18.41 4.43 -15.27
CA PHE A 124 -17.39 5.27 -14.69
C PHE A 124 -15.99 4.68 -14.95
N ALA A 125 -14.95 5.51 -14.80
CA ALA A 125 -13.56 5.10 -14.99
C ALA A 125 -13.15 4.04 -13.95
N LYS A 126 -12.79 2.84 -14.40
CA LYS A 126 -12.43 1.69 -13.54
C LYS A 126 -11.24 1.98 -12.62
N GLU A 127 -10.35 2.88 -13.04
CA GLU A 127 -9.22 3.39 -12.27
C GLU A 127 -9.65 4.00 -10.93
N SER A 128 -10.86 4.57 -10.87
CA SER A 128 -11.43 5.13 -9.64
C SER A 128 -11.54 4.09 -8.52
N LEU A 129 -11.83 2.82 -8.86
CA LEU A 129 -11.91 1.74 -7.87
C LEU A 129 -10.53 1.39 -7.32
N VAL A 130 -9.53 1.30 -8.19
CA VAL A 130 -8.16 0.97 -7.82
C VAL A 130 -7.59 2.07 -6.92
N ILE A 131 -7.82 3.34 -7.27
CA ILE A 131 -7.38 4.50 -6.47
C ILE A 131 -8.09 4.55 -5.13
N ALA A 132 -9.41 4.29 -5.08
CA ALA A 132 -10.16 4.25 -3.83
C ALA A 132 -9.64 3.14 -2.89
N SER A 133 -9.35 1.94 -3.43
CA SER A 133 -8.77 0.84 -2.67
C SER A 133 -7.35 1.17 -2.17
N LEU A 134 -6.52 1.82 -2.98
CA LEU A 134 -5.20 2.24 -2.51
C LEU A 134 -5.28 3.32 -1.43
N ALA A 135 -6.21 4.27 -1.58
CA ALA A 135 -6.45 5.30 -0.56
C ALA A 135 -6.85 4.67 0.79
N GLN A 136 -7.62 3.58 0.75
CA GLN A 136 -7.96 2.79 1.94
C GLN A 136 -6.72 2.16 2.59
N SER A 137 -5.86 1.49 1.81
CA SER A 137 -4.60 0.92 2.33
C SER A 137 -3.65 1.99 2.86
N PHE A 138 -3.62 3.16 2.21
CA PHE A 138 -2.85 4.31 2.68
C PHE A 138 -3.37 4.85 4.02
N PHE A 139 -4.69 4.89 4.21
CA PHE A 139 -5.27 5.28 5.50
C PHE A 139 -4.94 4.25 6.60
N ASP A 140 -5.02 2.95 6.31
CA ASP A 140 -4.61 1.91 7.25
C ASP A 140 -3.11 2.03 7.63
N PHE A 141 -2.26 2.40 6.66
CA PHE A 141 -0.86 2.72 6.90
C PHE A 141 -0.69 3.95 7.79
N LEU A 142 -1.46 5.02 7.60
CA LEU A 142 -1.41 6.21 8.47
C LEU A 142 -1.76 5.88 9.93
N ILE A 143 -2.78 5.04 10.15
CA ILE A 143 -3.13 4.56 11.50
C ILE A 143 -1.95 3.79 12.09
N ARG A 144 -1.36 2.87 11.33
CA ARG A 144 -0.21 2.07 11.77
C ARG A 144 1.00 2.95 12.07
N LEU A 145 1.32 3.90 11.20
CA LEU A 145 2.41 4.85 11.35
C LEU A 145 2.24 5.69 12.62
N PHE A 146 1.03 6.19 12.87
CA PHE A 146 0.71 6.96 14.07
C PHE A 146 0.97 6.14 15.36
N LEU A 147 0.54 4.88 15.39
CA LEU A 147 0.80 3.99 16.52
C LEU A 147 2.30 3.72 16.72
N VAL A 148 3.04 3.51 15.64
CA VAL A 148 4.50 3.34 15.68
C VAL A 148 5.17 4.60 16.26
N ILE A 149 4.76 5.79 15.84
CA ILE A 149 5.28 7.07 16.37
C ILE A 149 5.03 7.18 17.88
N LEU A 150 3.84 6.83 18.37
CA LEU A 150 3.54 6.83 19.81
C LEU A 150 4.47 5.92 20.61
N VAL A 151 4.77 4.73 20.08
CA VAL A 151 5.70 3.79 20.72
C VAL A 151 7.12 4.36 20.75
N PHE A 152 7.58 4.96 19.66
CA PHE A 152 8.91 5.58 19.60
C PHE A 152 9.06 6.72 20.60
N LEU A 153 8.01 7.53 20.78
CA LEU A 153 7.97 8.60 21.77
C LEU A 153 8.06 8.03 23.20
N TYR A 154 7.35 6.93 23.49
CA TYR A 154 7.42 6.25 24.78
C TYR A 154 8.83 5.72 25.10
N TYR A 155 9.52 5.16 24.10
CA TYR A 155 10.89 4.65 24.24
C TYR A 155 11.98 5.74 24.15
N ARG A 156 11.60 7.02 24.00
CA ARG A 156 12.53 8.16 23.82
C ARG A 156 13.59 7.93 22.74
N ILE A 157 13.23 7.20 21.68
CA ILE A 157 14.12 6.98 20.54
C ILE A 157 14.10 8.29 19.72
N VAL A 158 15.22 9.02 19.73
CA VAL A 158 15.34 10.27 18.98
C VAL A 158 15.27 9.94 17.49
N PRO A 159 14.27 10.46 16.75
CA PRO A 159 14.20 10.20 15.33
C PRO A 159 15.38 10.86 14.63
N ALA A 160 16.07 10.11 13.77
CA ALA A 160 17.11 10.68 12.92
C ALA A 160 16.51 11.74 11.98
N TRP A 161 17.33 12.71 11.56
CA TRP A 161 16.98 13.74 10.57
C TRP A 161 16.41 13.16 9.25
N THR A 162 16.67 11.87 9.00
CA THR A 162 16.13 11.06 7.91
C THR A 162 14.60 10.99 7.86
N ILE A 163 13.87 11.35 8.92
CA ILE A 163 12.39 11.42 8.89
C ILE A 163 11.86 12.31 7.74
N VAL A 164 12.59 13.37 7.38
CA VAL A 164 12.16 14.27 6.30
C VAL A 164 12.17 13.58 4.93
N LEU A 165 13.01 12.55 4.74
CA LEU A 165 13.09 11.77 3.50
C LEU A 165 11.98 10.70 3.40
N PHE A 166 11.34 10.36 4.52
CA PHE A 166 10.28 9.35 4.59
C PHE A 166 9.10 9.64 3.63
N PRO A 167 8.46 10.83 3.61
CA PRO A 167 7.39 11.11 2.67
C PRO A 167 7.85 11.09 1.20
N PHE A 168 9.13 11.40 0.94
CA PHE A 168 9.68 11.38 -0.42
C PHE A 168 9.84 9.95 -0.95
N SER A 169 10.24 8.98 -0.11
CA SER A 169 10.31 7.55 -0.48
C SER A 169 8.92 6.91 -0.69
N LEU A 170 7.87 7.44 -0.05
CA LEU A 170 6.50 6.91 -0.22
C LEU A 170 5.91 7.19 -1.61
N VAL A 171 6.26 8.31 -2.25
CA VAL A 171 5.71 8.68 -3.57
C VAL A 171 6.00 7.62 -4.64
N PRO A 172 7.27 7.23 -4.90
CA PRO A 172 7.57 6.20 -5.90
C PRO A 172 6.95 4.85 -5.53
N LEU A 173 6.87 4.52 -4.23
CA LEU A 173 6.22 3.30 -3.77
C LEU A 173 4.74 3.28 -4.12
N ILE A 174 4.01 4.36 -3.83
CA ILE A 174 2.58 4.49 -4.13
C ILE A 174 2.33 4.41 -5.64
N LEU A 175 3.15 5.10 -6.44
CA LEU A 175 3.04 5.06 -7.91
C LEU A 175 3.33 3.65 -8.46
N PHE A 176 4.32 2.97 -7.90
CA PHE A 176 4.66 1.60 -8.27
C PHE A 176 3.53 0.62 -7.89
N THR A 177 2.97 0.75 -6.70
CA THR A 177 1.80 -0.02 -6.25
C THR A 177 0.56 0.26 -7.11
N LEU A 178 0.32 1.51 -7.53
CA LEU A 178 -0.76 1.84 -8.46
C LEU A 178 -0.56 1.18 -9.82
N GLY A 179 0.64 1.28 -10.39
CA GLY A 179 0.96 0.70 -11.69
C GLY A 179 0.77 -0.81 -11.69
N LEU A 180 1.38 -1.51 -10.73
CA LEU A 180 1.20 -2.96 -10.57
C LEU A 180 -0.25 -3.31 -10.22
N GLY A 181 -0.88 -2.54 -9.34
CA GLY A 181 -2.27 -2.73 -8.92
C GLY A 181 -3.24 -2.68 -10.09
N LEU A 182 -3.07 -1.73 -11.01
CA LEU A 182 -3.85 -1.64 -12.24
C LEU A 182 -3.64 -2.88 -13.11
N MET A 183 -2.39 -3.29 -13.36
CA MET A 183 -2.08 -4.50 -14.14
C MET A 183 -2.71 -5.75 -13.55
N PHE A 184 -2.53 -5.99 -12.25
CA PHE A 184 -3.08 -7.16 -11.58
C PHE A 184 -4.61 -7.10 -11.43
N SER A 185 -5.22 -5.92 -11.33
CA SER A 185 -6.67 -5.78 -11.27
C SER A 185 -7.37 -6.23 -12.56
N LEU A 186 -6.75 -5.94 -13.70
CA LEU A 186 -7.19 -6.41 -15.02
C LEU A 186 -7.03 -7.93 -15.14
N LEU A 187 -5.86 -8.46 -14.75
CA LEU A 187 -5.61 -9.90 -14.76
C LEU A 187 -6.57 -10.66 -13.85
N ASN A 188 -6.88 -10.13 -12.67
CA ASN A 188 -7.80 -10.74 -11.72
C ASN A 188 -9.26 -10.76 -12.22
N CYS A 189 -9.61 -9.85 -13.12
CA CYS A 189 -10.92 -9.87 -13.80
C CYS A 189 -11.06 -11.05 -14.77
N ILE A 190 -9.96 -11.47 -15.40
CA ILE A 190 -9.92 -12.59 -16.36
C ILE A 190 -9.70 -13.91 -15.61
N ALA A 191 -8.75 -13.92 -14.69
CA ALA A 191 -8.33 -15.09 -13.92
C ALA A 191 -8.40 -14.79 -12.42
N ARG A 192 -9.47 -15.29 -11.77
CA ARG A 192 -9.77 -15.03 -10.35
C ARG A 192 -8.69 -15.52 -9.38
N ASP A 193 -7.85 -16.46 -9.81
CA ASP A 193 -6.72 -16.98 -9.03
C ASP A 193 -5.58 -15.95 -8.88
N THR A 194 -5.59 -14.91 -9.71
CA THR A 194 -4.56 -13.86 -9.67
C THR A 194 -4.52 -13.14 -8.33
N GLY A 195 -5.66 -12.91 -7.67
CA GLY A 195 -5.68 -12.29 -6.33
C GLY A 195 -4.93 -13.11 -5.28
N ASN A 196 -5.05 -14.44 -5.32
CA ASN A 196 -4.30 -15.33 -4.45
C ASN A 196 -2.80 -15.33 -4.80
N MET A 197 -2.48 -15.35 -6.10
CA MET A 197 -1.09 -15.26 -6.56
C MET A 197 -0.41 -13.97 -6.10
N VAL A 198 -1.08 -12.81 -6.18
CA VAL A 198 -0.54 -11.52 -5.70
C VAL A 198 -0.17 -11.61 -4.21
N THR A 199 -1.02 -12.25 -3.40
CA THR A 199 -0.77 -12.39 -1.95
C THR A 199 0.43 -13.30 -1.68
N ILE A 200 0.54 -14.40 -2.41
CA ILE A 200 1.66 -15.35 -2.31
C ILE A 200 2.96 -14.68 -2.76
N ILE A 201 2.97 -14.07 -3.95
CA ILE A 201 4.12 -13.37 -4.52
C ILE A 201 4.60 -12.32 -3.53
N THR A 202 3.69 -11.49 -3.00
CA THR A 202 4.10 -10.45 -2.04
C THR A 202 4.65 -11.03 -0.74
N SER A 203 4.13 -12.17 -0.29
CA SER A 203 4.71 -12.85 0.89
C SER A 203 6.14 -13.35 0.62
N PHE A 204 6.41 -13.89 -0.57
CA PHE A 204 7.77 -14.28 -0.99
C PHE A 204 8.68 -13.08 -1.19
N LEU A 205 8.16 -11.99 -1.76
CA LEU A 205 8.90 -10.77 -2.08
C LEU A 205 9.42 -10.07 -0.81
N LEU A 206 8.74 -10.24 0.33
CA LEU A 206 9.21 -9.76 1.64
C LEU A 206 10.53 -10.42 2.05
N PHE A 207 10.69 -11.71 1.77
CA PHE A 207 11.92 -12.44 2.10
C PHE A 207 13.07 -12.13 1.13
N LEU A 208 12.74 -11.72 -0.10
CA LEU A 208 13.69 -11.32 -1.14
C LEU A 208 14.15 -9.86 -1.00
N THR A 209 13.34 -9.00 -0.37
CA THR A 209 13.71 -7.60 -0.13
C THR A 209 14.48 -7.46 1.17
N PRO A 210 15.56 -6.67 1.21
CA PRO A 210 16.34 -6.42 2.43
C PRO A 210 15.62 -5.44 3.36
N VAL A 211 14.31 -5.62 3.59
CA VAL A 211 13.52 -4.84 4.55
C VAL A 211 13.84 -5.29 5.99
N LEU A 212 14.21 -6.56 6.16
CA LEU A 212 14.48 -7.20 7.45
C LEU A 212 15.96 -7.28 7.83
N TYR A 213 16.90 -7.04 6.89
CA TYR A 213 18.32 -7.24 7.12
C TYR A 213 19.13 -5.97 6.84
N PRO A 214 19.85 -5.39 7.83
CA PRO A 214 20.88 -4.40 7.54
C PRO A 214 21.92 -5.06 6.64
N GLU A 215 22.34 -4.34 5.59
CA GLU A 215 23.23 -4.85 4.55
C GLU A 215 24.43 -5.59 5.14
N LYS A 216 24.41 -6.92 5.09
CA LYS A 216 25.62 -7.71 5.29
C LYS A 216 26.37 -7.74 3.98
N LYS A 217 27.63 -7.29 4.03
CA LYS A 217 28.67 -7.35 2.99
C LYS A 217 28.78 -8.73 2.32
N ASN A 218 27.91 -9.04 1.35
CA ASN A 218 28.11 -10.15 0.42
C ASN A 218 27.81 -9.63 -0.99
N ALA A 219 28.86 -9.62 -1.83
CA ALA A 219 28.92 -8.91 -3.11
C ALA A 219 27.80 -9.28 -4.10
N LEU A 220 27.30 -10.52 -4.06
CA LEU A 220 26.27 -11.00 -4.98
C LEU A 220 24.86 -10.51 -4.63
N LEU A 221 24.54 -10.29 -3.34
CA LEU A 221 23.23 -9.79 -2.92
C LEU A 221 23.10 -8.26 -3.13
N SER A 222 24.21 -7.51 -3.09
CA SER A 222 24.21 -6.06 -3.39
C SER A 222 23.93 -5.74 -4.87
N ALA A 223 24.28 -6.65 -5.77
CA ALA A 223 24.07 -6.45 -7.20
C ALA A 223 22.56 -6.55 -7.57
N PHE A 224 21.81 -7.39 -6.86
CA PHE A 224 20.37 -7.55 -7.07
C PHE A 224 19.52 -6.49 -6.36
N THR A 225 19.96 -5.98 -5.20
CA THR A 225 19.26 -4.88 -4.51
C THR A 225 19.35 -3.56 -5.27
N LYS A 226 20.42 -3.33 -6.04
CA LYS A 226 20.58 -2.14 -6.89
C LYS A 226 19.54 -2.01 -8.02
N TYR A 227 18.93 -3.13 -8.43
CA TYR A 227 17.86 -3.13 -9.45
C TYR A 227 16.45 -3.15 -8.86
N ASN A 228 16.32 -3.20 -7.52
CA ASN A 228 15.03 -3.25 -6.87
C ASN A 228 14.60 -1.85 -6.40
N PRO A 229 13.59 -1.23 -7.02
CA PRO A 229 13.10 0.10 -6.61
C PRO A 229 12.46 0.11 -5.21
N LEU A 230 12.28 -1.05 -4.57
CA LEU A 230 11.76 -1.19 -3.19
C LEU A 230 12.86 -1.18 -2.12
N ALA A 231 14.14 -1.15 -2.51
CA ALA A 231 15.29 -1.25 -1.61
C ALA A 231 15.89 0.12 -1.22
N SER A 232 15.30 1.24 -1.65
CA SER A 232 15.77 2.61 -1.40
C SER A 232 14.86 3.39 -0.45
#